data_AF-A0ABD2TIA7-F1
#
_entry.id   AF-A0ABD2TIA7-F1
#
_cell.length_a   1.000
_cell.length_b   1.000
_cell.length_c   1.000
_cell.angle_alpha   90.00
_cell.angle_beta   90.00
_cell.angle_gamma   90.00
#
_symmetry.space_group_name_H-M   'P 1'
#
loop_
_entity.id
_entity.type
_entity.pdbx_description
1 polymer ?
#
loop_
_entity_poly.entity_id
_entity_poly.type
_entity_poly.pdbx_seq_one_letter_code
_entity_poly.pdbx_strand_id
1 'polypeptide(L)'
;MLDPEASADENYVTVPRGGPIYISDMVGPLTKVADFEVSIFHELERLKAELSSDSLEMFDDEISIEDLKIICEEELVAQAFEEAFKDDELGILNNKGPDKSKTNKRKRKKKNTVDEHYFLKVEQLAKVKEKQEEEKAAARLHSFNGSCSSSHSAPTSSSKSGRMISLKSVSLGTKVRAVNTREHIAVQFPEAILCVEIYHYKKTWTKTQEFLVLGRQFLTEMRDKIYCITDEIMKKTGKNDPSGFFLVEDVFCNDFRHPSATDYSKPILDWLQDSRSEAVEKWESIASGELPQKQKALFGSKIGPQLPHFKTIQMQKTRFCDLRFRLGAGYLYCHQGDCKHLVVIRDMRMIHPEDVQNRAAYPLITFQPKLRFQKCSVCKIFKAVKVTVDDKWAAENPCYFCELCYYMLHYVDGSLLYDDFSVYEYLHE
;
A
#
# COMPACT_ATOMS: atom_id res chain seq x y z
N MET A 1 -15.85 -25.21 25.86
CA MET A 1 -15.43 -23.90 26.40
C MET A 1 -14.97 -23.07 25.22
N LEU A 2 -15.57 -21.89 25.04
CA LEU A 2 -15.24 -20.95 23.98
C LEU A 2 -13.82 -20.41 24.24
N ASP A 3 -12.99 -20.33 23.19
CA ASP A 3 -11.66 -19.72 23.23
C ASP A 3 -11.74 -18.30 23.85
N PRO A 4 -11.00 -17.98 24.93
CA PRO A 4 -11.02 -16.65 25.54
C PRO A 4 -10.28 -15.56 24.74
N GLU A 5 -9.63 -15.87 23.62
CA GLU A 5 -8.75 -14.91 22.93
C GLU A 5 -9.41 -14.09 21.81
N ALA A 6 -10.73 -14.23 21.60
CA ALA A 6 -11.46 -13.45 20.58
C ALA A 6 -12.14 -12.16 21.12
N SER A 7 -11.67 -11.60 22.23
CA SER A 7 -12.29 -10.40 22.85
C SER A 7 -11.35 -9.26 23.22
N ALA A 8 -10.19 -9.15 22.54
CA ALA A 8 -9.51 -7.86 22.53
C ALA A 8 -10.32 -6.93 21.60
N ASP A 9 -10.87 -5.83 22.14
CA ASP A 9 -11.51 -4.72 21.41
C ASP A 9 -10.65 -4.32 20.18
N GLU A 10 -10.85 -4.97 19.03
CA GLU A 10 -10.23 -4.54 17.78
C GLU A 10 -10.99 -3.34 17.27
N ASN A 11 -10.57 -2.16 17.73
CA ASN A 11 -11.13 -0.92 17.25
C ASN A 11 -10.55 -0.60 15.87
N TYR A 12 -11.41 -0.72 14.87
CA TYR A 12 -11.10 -0.37 13.49
C TYR A 12 -11.31 1.14 13.30
N VAL A 13 -10.31 1.81 12.74
CA VAL A 13 -10.35 3.23 12.41
C VAL A 13 -10.23 3.42 10.91
N THR A 14 -10.87 4.45 10.36
CA THR A 14 -10.81 4.76 8.93
C THR A 14 -9.59 5.63 8.66
N VAL A 15 -8.81 5.30 7.63
CA VAL A 15 -7.73 6.17 7.12
C VAL A 15 -7.97 6.51 5.65
N PRO A 16 -7.72 7.76 5.24
CA PRO A 16 -7.83 8.18 3.85
C PRO A 16 -6.89 7.37 2.96
N ARG A 17 -7.36 7.03 1.76
CA ARG A 17 -6.52 6.44 0.71
C ARG A 17 -5.81 7.57 -0.01
N GLY A 18 -4.52 7.74 0.27
CA GLY A 18 -3.70 8.78 -0.36
C GLY A 18 -2.31 8.80 0.23
N GLY A 19 -1.33 9.07 -0.64
CA GLY A 19 0.10 9.11 -0.35
C GLY A 19 0.86 9.24 -1.67
N PRO A 20 2.19 9.48 -1.64
CA PRO A 20 3.01 9.45 -2.84
C PRO A 20 2.66 8.21 -3.68
N ILE A 21 2.53 8.38 -4.99
CA ILE A 21 2.35 7.26 -5.91
C ILE A 21 3.66 6.47 -5.83
N TYR A 22 3.68 5.45 -4.97
CA TYR A 22 4.78 4.52 -4.89
C TYR A 22 4.91 3.86 -6.26
N ILE A 23 6.07 4.03 -6.87
CA ILE A 23 6.46 3.34 -8.08
C ILE A 23 7.34 2.18 -7.63
N SER A 24 6.92 0.96 -7.95
CA SER A 24 7.73 -0.24 -7.68
C SER A 24 9.14 -0.04 -8.20
N ASP A 25 10.12 -0.47 -7.42
CA ASP A 25 11.55 -0.45 -7.78
C ASP A 25 12.19 0.94 -7.91
N MET A 26 11.49 2.00 -7.49
CA MET A 26 12.06 3.34 -7.37
C MET A 26 12.49 3.63 -5.94
N VAL A 27 13.74 4.06 -5.79
CA VAL A 27 14.31 4.50 -4.52
C VAL A 27 14.47 6.03 -4.56
N GLY A 28 13.84 6.71 -3.60
CA GLY A 28 13.92 8.16 -3.45
C GLY A 28 15.29 8.66 -2.97
N PRO A 29 15.52 9.98 -3.00
CA PRO A 29 16.73 10.56 -2.44
C PRO A 29 16.79 10.37 -0.92
N LEU A 30 17.99 10.48 -0.35
CA LEU A 30 18.19 10.42 1.09
C LEU A 30 17.57 11.66 1.74
N THR A 31 16.62 11.45 2.64
CA THR A 31 15.80 12.50 3.27
C THR A 31 15.63 12.28 4.77
N LYS A 32 15.09 13.30 5.45
CA LYS A 32 14.54 13.25 6.81
C LYS A 32 13.10 13.75 6.78
N VAL A 33 12.35 13.44 7.84
CA VAL A 33 10.99 13.97 8.02
C VAL A 33 11.00 15.51 7.97
N ALA A 34 11.93 16.17 8.66
CA ALA A 34 12.03 17.63 8.65
C ALA A 34 12.34 18.21 7.25
N ASP A 35 13.23 17.55 6.49
CA ASP A 35 13.58 17.98 5.13
C ASP A 35 12.35 17.87 4.20
N PHE A 36 11.57 16.80 4.38
CA PHE A 36 10.31 16.59 3.66
C PHE A 36 9.25 17.63 4.03
N GLU A 37 9.06 17.94 5.32
CA GLU A 37 8.12 18.96 5.78
C GLU A 37 8.42 20.33 5.14
N VAL A 38 9.69 20.73 5.13
CA VAL A 38 10.14 21.97 4.47
C VAL A 38 9.91 21.90 2.96
N SER A 39 10.24 20.77 2.32
CA SER A 39 10.02 20.60 0.87
C SER A 39 8.55 20.76 0.49
N ILE A 40 7.63 20.16 1.24
CA ILE A 40 6.18 20.27 1.00
C ILE A 40 5.71 21.71 1.20
N PHE A 41 6.18 22.40 2.24
CA PHE A 41 5.83 23.80 2.48
C PHE A 41 6.26 24.69 1.29
N HIS A 42 7.49 24.52 0.81
CA HIS A 42 7.99 25.27 -0.35
C HIS A 42 7.24 24.95 -1.65
N GLU A 43 6.83 23.70 -1.84
CA GLU A 43 6.04 23.29 -3.01
C GLU A 43 4.63 23.90 -2.97
N LEU A 44 4.00 23.93 -1.79
CA LEU A 44 2.72 24.59 -1.59
C LEU A 44 2.80 26.11 -1.81
N GLU A 45 3.85 26.77 -1.35
CA GLU A 45 4.06 28.20 -1.62
C GLU A 45 4.31 28.48 -3.11
N ARG A 46 5.07 27.62 -3.80
CA ARG A 46 5.25 27.72 -5.26
C ARG A 46 3.92 27.54 -6.00
N LEU A 47 3.16 26.51 -5.65
CA LEU A 47 1.84 26.27 -6.23
C LEU A 47 0.89 27.45 -5.97
N LYS A 48 0.87 28.00 -4.75
CA LYS A 48 0.08 29.20 -4.44
C LYS A 48 0.53 30.39 -5.28
N ALA A 49 1.82 30.60 -5.47
CA ALA A 49 2.33 31.71 -6.28
C ALA A 49 1.90 31.56 -7.76
N GLU A 50 1.96 30.36 -8.31
CA GLU A 50 1.46 30.06 -9.66
C GLU A 50 -0.05 30.30 -9.77
N LEU A 51 -0.85 29.74 -8.85
CA LEU A 51 -2.31 29.93 -8.83
C LEU A 51 -2.73 31.38 -8.56
N SER A 52 -1.97 32.12 -7.77
CA SER A 52 -2.25 33.54 -7.48
C SER A 52 -1.93 34.43 -8.67
N SER A 53 -0.96 34.03 -9.51
CA SER A 53 -0.57 34.76 -10.72
C SER A 53 -1.64 34.65 -11.82
N ASP A 54 -2.38 33.55 -11.86
CA ASP A 54 -3.52 33.36 -12.79
C ASP A 54 -4.83 34.02 -12.31
N SER A 55 -4.89 34.54 -11.07
CA SER A 55 -6.14 35.12 -10.53
C SER A 55 -6.41 36.58 -10.91
N LEU A 56 -5.55 37.21 -11.73
CA LEU A 56 -5.72 38.60 -12.18
C LEU A 56 -6.01 38.76 -13.68
N GLU A 57 -6.06 37.66 -14.44
CA GLU A 57 -6.66 37.62 -15.77
C GLU A 57 -8.00 36.87 -15.72
N MET A 58 -9.07 37.63 -15.49
CA MET A 58 -10.44 37.39 -15.97
C MET A 58 -10.84 35.92 -16.24
N PHE A 59 -11.29 35.20 -15.22
CA PHE A 59 -12.21 34.08 -15.40
C PHE A 59 -13.49 34.35 -14.59
N ASP A 60 -14.36 35.18 -15.16
CA ASP A 60 -15.78 35.30 -14.77
C ASP A 60 -16.64 34.18 -15.41
N ASP A 61 -16.03 33.20 -16.07
CA ASP A 61 -16.72 32.01 -16.56
C ASP A 61 -16.71 30.95 -15.45
N GLU A 62 -17.73 31.00 -14.61
CA GLU A 62 -18.10 29.96 -13.67
C GLU A 62 -18.27 28.64 -14.46
N ILE A 63 -17.24 27.78 -14.47
CA ILE A 63 -17.26 26.48 -15.16
C ILE A 63 -18.43 25.69 -14.59
N SER A 64 -19.53 25.56 -15.35
CA SER A 64 -20.69 24.80 -14.90
C SER A 64 -20.35 23.31 -14.95
N ILE A 65 -20.93 22.52 -14.04
CA ILE A 65 -20.70 21.06 -13.99
C ILE A 65 -21.19 20.40 -15.29
N GLU A 66 -22.16 21.03 -15.97
CA GLU A 66 -22.64 20.65 -17.28
C GLU A 66 -21.56 20.75 -18.37
N ASP A 67 -20.61 21.69 -18.29
CA ASP A 67 -19.54 21.87 -19.28
C ASP A 67 -18.43 20.81 -19.16
N LEU A 68 -18.30 20.18 -17.98
CA LEU A 68 -17.37 19.08 -17.72
C LEU A 68 -17.94 17.70 -18.11
N LYS A 69 -19.23 17.63 -18.48
CA LYS A 69 -19.88 16.38 -18.84
C LYS A 69 -19.41 15.92 -20.22
N ILE A 70 -18.65 14.83 -20.25
CA ILE A 70 -18.28 14.16 -21.50
C ILE A 70 -19.49 13.38 -21.99
N ILE A 71 -20.23 13.94 -22.94
CA ILE A 71 -21.41 13.30 -23.52
C ILE A 71 -20.93 12.22 -24.51
N CYS A 72 -21.33 10.96 -24.29
CA CYS A 72 -21.01 9.90 -25.25
C CYS A 72 -21.92 9.97 -26.48
N GLU A 73 -21.51 9.38 -27.61
CA GLU A 73 -22.34 9.35 -28.83
C GLU A 73 -23.71 8.71 -28.58
N GLU A 74 -23.77 7.71 -27.72
CA GLU A 74 -25.01 7.02 -27.35
C GLU A 74 -25.96 7.93 -26.55
N GLU A 75 -25.43 8.78 -25.66
CA GLU A 75 -26.21 9.77 -24.89
C GLU A 75 -26.70 10.91 -25.79
N LEU A 76 -25.89 11.36 -26.75
CA LEU A 76 -26.32 12.36 -27.74
C LEU A 76 -27.46 11.84 -28.61
N VAL A 77 -27.37 10.58 -29.05
CA VAL A 77 -28.44 9.94 -29.83
C VAL A 77 -29.69 9.76 -28.97
N ALA A 78 -29.55 9.34 -27.71
CA ALA A 78 -30.68 9.20 -26.79
C ALA A 78 -31.38 10.53 -26.51
N GLN A 79 -30.64 11.61 -26.26
CA GLN A 79 -31.19 12.95 -26.07
C GLN A 79 -31.85 13.50 -27.34
N ALA A 80 -31.25 13.24 -28.51
CA ALA A 80 -31.84 13.60 -29.79
C ALA A 80 -33.16 12.84 -30.05
N PHE A 81 -33.22 11.55 -29.69
CA PHE A 81 -34.45 10.77 -29.73
C PHE A 81 -35.50 11.31 -28.75
N GLU A 82 -35.16 11.54 -27.48
CA GLU A 82 -36.11 12.08 -26.50
C GLU A 82 -36.67 13.45 -26.90
N GLU A 83 -35.84 14.37 -27.41
CA GLU A 83 -36.32 15.68 -27.90
C GLU A 83 -37.20 15.54 -29.14
N ALA A 84 -36.91 14.61 -30.06
CA ALA A 84 -37.72 14.40 -31.27
C ALA A 84 -39.12 13.83 -30.98
N PHE A 85 -39.33 13.17 -29.83
CA PHE A 85 -40.60 12.54 -29.46
C PHE A 85 -41.36 13.27 -28.33
N LYS A 86 -40.79 14.32 -27.71
CA LYS A 86 -41.46 15.11 -26.66
C LYS A 86 -42.75 15.82 -27.13
N ASP A 87 -42.90 16.10 -28.42
CA ASP A 87 -44.09 16.79 -28.96
C ASP A 87 -45.25 15.85 -29.34
N ASP A 88 -45.09 14.52 -29.28
CA ASP A 88 -46.15 13.55 -29.62
C ASP A 88 -46.95 13.06 -28.38
N GLU A 89 -46.52 13.37 -27.15
CA GLU A 89 -47.22 12.94 -25.91
C GLU A 89 -48.26 13.93 -25.35
N LEU A 90 -48.35 15.17 -25.87
CA LEU A 90 -49.37 16.16 -25.44
C LEU A 90 -50.65 16.16 -26.31
N GLY A 91 -50.98 15.01 -26.90
CA GLY A 91 -51.96 14.91 -27.98
C GLY A 91 -53.18 14.02 -27.77
N ILE A 92 -53.42 13.35 -26.63
CA ILE A 92 -54.66 12.55 -26.45
C ILE A 92 -55.10 12.52 -24.97
N LEU A 93 -56.02 13.42 -24.58
CA LEU A 93 -57.12 13.15 -23.64
C LEU A 93 -58.11 14.35 -23.65
N ASN A 94 -59.06 14.35 -24.58
CA ASN A 94 -60.46 14.74 -24.34
C ASN A 94 -61.28 14.66 -25.63
N ASN A 95 -62.26 13.75 -25.67
CA ASN A 95 -63.23 13.59 -26.76
C ASN A 95 -64.63 13.53 -26.16
N LYS A 96 -65.54 14.45 -26.57
CA LYS A 96 -66.99 14.31 -26.87
C LYS A 96 -67.41 15.60 -27.61
N GLY A 97 -67.53 15.70 -28.94
CA GLY A 97 -68.56 15.17 -29.86
C GLY A 97 -69.78 16.12 -29.95
N PRO A 98 -70.60 16.20 -31.04
CA PRO A 98 -70.47 15.80 -32.46
C PRO A 98 -70.57 17.06 -33.39
N ASP A 99 -70.41 17.07 -34.72
CA ASP A 99 -71.25 16.40 -35.71
C ASP A 99 -70.71 16.61 -37.15
N LYS A 100 -70.87 15.56 -37.96
CA LYS A 100 -71.04 15.50 -39.43
C LYS A 100 -69.95 15.99 -40.42
N SER A 101 -69.41 14.94 -41.06
CA SER A 101 -69.28 14.73 -42.51
C SER A 101 -68.15 15.40 -43.31
N LYS A 102 -67.21 14.54 -43.75
CA LYS A 102 -66.78 14.24 -45.14
C LYS A 102 -66.67 15.47 -46.09
N THR A 103 -65.56 15.78 -46.78
CA THR A 103 -64.52 14.94 -47.38
C THR A 103 -63.47 15.85 -48.06
N ASN A 104 -62.17 15.52 -47.90
CA ASN A 104 -61.07 15.56 -48.89
C ASN A 104 -60.91 16.74 -49.89
N LYS A 105 -59.84 17.55 -49.74
CA LYS A 105 -58.54 17.41 -50.47
C LYS A 105 -57.59 18.62 -50.27
N ARG A 106 -56.47 18.34 -49.60
CA ARG A 106 -55.08 18.82 -49.81
C ARG A 106 -54.83 20.30 -50.20
N LYS A 107 -54.08 20.99 -49.33
CA LYS A 107 -52.75 21.50 -49.71
C LYS A 107 -51.83 21.64 -48.49
N ARG A 108 -50.69 20.92 -48.56
CA ARG A 108 -49.51 21.03 -47.70
C ARG A 108 -49.03 22.48 -47.62
N LYS A 109 -48.77 22.99 -46.41
CA LYS A 109 -47.62 23.85 -46.08
C LYS A 109 -47.62 24.22 -44.59
N LYS A 110 -46.95 23.41 -43.78
CA LYS A 110 -46.27 23.82 -42.54
C LYS A 110 -45.43 22.64 -42.05
N LYS A 111 -44.23 22.49 -42.62
CA LYS A 111 -43.22 21.52 -42.14
C LYS A 111 -41.83 22.14 -42.22
N ASN A 112 -41.67 23.35 -41.70
CA ASN A 112 -40.38 24.05 -41.76
C ASN A 112 -39.99 24.74 -40.45
N THR A 113 -40.86 24.91 -39.46
CA THR A 113 -40.50 25.68 -38.25
C THR A 113 -40.01 24.82 -37.09
N VAL A 114 -40.40 23.55 -37.01
CA VAL A 114 -39.97 22.63 -35.95
C VAL A 114 -38.60 22.01 -36.29
N ASP A 115 -38.37 21.67 -37.56
CA ASP A 115 -37.09 21.15 -38.05
C ASP A 115 -35.94 22.16 -37.80
N GLU A 116 -36.18 23.46 -37.99
CA GLU A 116 -35.14 24.50 -37.93
C GLU A 116 -34.58 24.73 -36.51
N HIS A 117 -35.43 24.66 -35.48
CA HIS A 117 -35.00 24.79 -34.07
C HIS A 117 -34.25 23.53 -33.58
N TYR A 118 -34.63 22.35 -34.07
CA TYR A 118 -33.94 21.09 -33.79
C TYR A 118 -32.53 21.06 -34.40
N PHE A 119 -32.38 21.48 -35.66
CA PHE A 119 -31.06 21.56 -36.31
C PHE A 119 -30.11 22.52 -35.58
N LEU A 120 -30.60 23.67 -35.10
CA LEU A 120 -29.78 24.64 -34.38
C LEU A 120 -29.24 24.10 -33.04
N LYS A 121 -30.04 23.35 -32.27
CA LYS A 121 -29.58 22.72 -31.01
C LYS A 121 -28.59 21.59 -31.25
N VAL A 122 -28.82 20.76 -32.27
CA VAL A 122 -27.88 19.67 -32.64
C VAL A 122 -26.57 20.26 -33.15
N GLU A 123 -26.60 21.36 -33.91
CA GLU A 123 -25.41 22.08 -34.35
C GLU A 123 -24.63 22.68 -33.18
N GLN A 124 -25.32 23.22 -32.17
CA GLN A 124 -24.68 23.69 -30.94
C GLN A 124 -23.99 22.54 -30.18
N LEU A 125 -24.64 21.39 -30.03
CA LEU A 125 -24.06 20.22 -29.37
C LEU A 125 -22.89 19.62 -30.16
N ALA A 126 -22.95 19.64 -31.50
CA ALA A 126 -21.85 19.20 -32.36
C ALA A 126 -20.62 20.10 -32.20
N LYS A 127 -20.81 21.42 -32.12
CA LYS A 127 -19.72 22.39 -31.86
C LYS A 127 -19.08 22.16 -30.48
N VAL A 128 -19.87 21.84 -29.46
CA VAL A 128 -19.35 21.51 -28.13
C VAL A 128 -18.51 20.21 -28.19
N LYS A 129 -18.99 19.17 -28.89
CA LYS A 129 -18.24 17.92 -29.04
C LYS A 129 -16.93 18.11 -29.82
N GLU A 130 -16.96 18.91 -30.89
CA GLU A 130 -15.76 19.23 -31.68
C GLU A 130 -14.71 19.95 -30.81
N LYS A 131 -15.14 20.92 -30.00
CA LYS A 131 -14.28 21.60 -29.02
C LYS A 131 -13.70 20.63 -27.99
N GLN A 132 -14.52 19.72 -27.45
CA GLN A 132 -14.07 18.70 -26.51
C GLN A 132 -13.05 17.72 -27.14
N GLU A 133 -13.22 17.38 -28.42
CA GLU A 133 -12.25 16.55 -29.16
C GLU A 133 -10.94 17.28 -29.43
N GLU A 134 -10.99 18.57 -29.74
CA GLU A 134 -9.81 19.43 -29.91
C GLU A 134 -9.04 19.59 -28.59
N GLU A 135 -9.73 19.88 -27.48
CA GLU A 135 -9.14 19.96 -26.15
C GLU A 135 -8.55 18.61 -25.71
N LYS A 136 -9.23 17.50 -26.00
CA LYS A 136 -8.71 16.14 -25.75
C LYS A 136 -7.47 15.82 -26.61
N ALA A 137 -7.40 16.33 -27.84
CA ALA A 137 -6.23 16.19 -28.70
C ALA A 137 -5.06 17.05 -28.20
N ALA A 138 -5.33 18.29 -27.76
CA ALA A 138 -4.34 19.17 -27.14
C ALA A 138 -3.78 18.58 -25.83
N ALA A 139 -4.65 18.05 -24.95
CA ALA A 139 -4.24 17.36 -23.73
C ALA A 139 -3.37 16.11 -24.03
N ARG A 140 -3.62 15.42 -25.15
CA ARG A 140 -2.76 14.31 -25.63
C ARG A 140 -1.39 14.77 -26.12
N LEU A 141 -1.26 15.98 -26.68
CA LEU A 141 0.03 16.54 -27.10
C LEU A 141 0.94 16.88 -25.90
N HIS A 142 0.35 17.22 -24.75
CA HIS A 142 1.08 17.50 -23.50
C HIS A 142 1.24 16.28 -22.59
N SER A 143 0.50 15.19 -22.84
CA SER A 143 0.71 13.91 -22.18
C SER A 143 1.97 13.24 -22.74
N PHE A 144 2.93 12.91 -21.87
CA PHE A 144 4.20 12.26 -22.20
C PHE A 144 4.08 11.28 -23.38
N ASN A 145 4.76 11.60 -24.49
CA ASN A 145 4.88 10.72 -25.66
C ASN A 145 5.70 9.49 -25.25
N GLY A 146 5.04 8.35 -25.01
CA GLY A 146 5.63 7.10 -24.53
C GLY A 146 6.58 6.38 -25.50
N SER A 147 7.25 7.11 -26.38
CA SER A 147 8.24 6.59 -27.32
C SER A 147 9.64 7.12 -26.98
N CYS A 148 10.23 6.67 -25.87
CA CYS A 148 11.69 6.69 -25.75
C CYS A 148 12.25 5.38 -26.35
N SER A 149 12.66 5.44 -27.61
CA SER A 149 13.43 4.37 -28.23
C SER A 149 14.90 4.50 -27.80
N SER A 150 15.32 3.75 -26.78
CA SER A 150 16.74 3.37 -26.66
C SER A 150 16.95 2.06 -27.41
N SER A 151 17.73 2.13 -28.47
CA SER A 151 18.21 1.01 -29.29
C SER A 151 18.85 -0.10 -28.44
N HIS A 152 18.32 -1.33 -28.51
CA HIS A 152 19.02 -2.58 -28.89
C HIS A 152 18.08 -3.82 -28.74
N SER A 153 17.72 -4.43 -29.88
CA SER A 153 17.36 -5.86 -30.14
C SER A 153 16.22 -6.61 -29.37
N ALA A 154 15.05 -6.69 -30.04
CA ALA A 154 14.01 -7.76 -30.23
C ALA A 154 13.95 -9.08 -29.38
N PRO A 155 12.79 -9.81 -29.27
CA PRO A 155 11.60 -9.72 -30.15
C PRO A 155 10.21 -9.60 -29.47
N THR A 156 9.28 -9.22 -30.34
CA THR A 156 7.82 -9.08 -30.21
C THR A 156 7.10 -10.14 -29.37
N SER A 157 6.37 -9.70 -28.34
CA SER A 157 5.16 -10.38 -27.87
C SER A 157 4.08 -9.35 -27.51
N SER A 158 2.84 -9.72 -27.83
CA SER A 158 1.60 -8.95 -27.92
C SER A 158 1.53 -7.62 -27.14
N SER A 159 1.27 -6.54 -27.88
CA SER A 159 0.84 -5.24 -27.37
C SER A 159 -0.50 -5.35 -26.64
N LYS A 160 -0.47 -5.67 -25.35
CA LYS A 160 -1.55 -5.22 -24.46
C LYS A 160 -1.35 -3.72 -24.28
N SER A 161 -2.05 -2.94 -25.10
CA SER A 161 -2.24 -1.51 -24.84
C SER A 161 -2.70 -1.37 -23.38
N GLY A 162 -1.84 -0.81 -22.54
CA GLY A 162 -2.14 -0.54 -21.14
C GLY A 162 -3.34 0.40 -21.09
N ARG A 163 -4.52 -0.18 -20.85
CA ARG A 163 -5.74 0.58 -20.64
C ARG A 163 -5.48 1.49 -19.44
N MET A 164 -5.53 2.82 -19.63
CA MET A 164 -5.45 3.77 -18.52
C MET A 164 -6.45 3.33 -17.46
N ILE A 165 -5.94 2.93 -16.29
CA ILE A 165 -6.75 2.58 -15.15
C ILE A 165 -7.36 3.91 -14.70
N SER A 166 -8.67 4.07 -14.93
CA SER A 166 -9.44 5.16 -14.33
C SER A 166 -9.18 5.14 -12.82
N LEU A 167 -8.61 6.23 -12.31
CA LEU A 167 -8.50 6.47 -10.87
C LEU A 167 -9.92 6.68 -10.36
N LYS A 168 -10.57 5.59 -9.96
CA LYS A 168 -11.87 5.68 -9.30
C LYS A 168 -11.65 6.42 -7.98
N SER A 169 -12.34 7.53 -7.77
CA SER A 169 -12.45 8.16 -6.46
C SER A 169 -13.16 7.19 -5.52
N VAL A 170 -12.39 6.46 -4.73
CA VAL A 170 -12.93 5.61 -3.67
C VAL A 170 -12.99 6.47 -2.42
N SER A 171 -14.14 7.09 -2.19
CA SER A 171 -14.44 7.91 -1.01
C SER A 171 -14.56 7.11 0.30
N LEU A 172 -14.45 5.78 0.25
CA LEU A 172 -14.37 4.96 1.46
C LEU A 172 -12.91 4.78 1.89
N GLY A 173 -12.54 5.39 3.01
CA GLY A 173 -11.28 5.11 3.68
C GLY A 173 -11.17 3.65 4.11
N THR A 174 -9.93 3.15 4.18
CA THR A 174 -9.66 1.77 4.59
C THR A 174 -9.81 1.66 6.10
N LYS A 175 -10.55 0.64 6.58
CA LYS A 175 -10.58 0.30 8.01
C LYS A 175 -9.28 -0.40 8.40
N VAL A 176 -8.56 0.16 9.36
CA VAL A 176 -7.26 -0.31 9.83
C VAL A 176 -7.32 -0.54 11.34
N ARG A 177 -6.48 -1.44 11.84
CA ARG A 177 -6.49 -1.83 13.26
C ARG A 177 -5.70 -0.80 14.07
N ALA A 178 -6.35 -0.17 15.05
CA ALA A 178 -5.71 0.75 15.99
C ALA A 178 -5.14 0.02 17.21
N VAL A 179 -4.06 0.56 17.78
CA VAL A 179 -3.36 -0.04 18.93
C VAL A 179 -4.00 0.30 20.26
N ASN A 180 -4.27 1.59 20.50
CA ASN A 180 -4.91 2.06 21.74
C ASN A 180 -5.89 3.19 21.41
N THR A 181 -7.18 2.92 21.64
CA THR A 181 -8.24 3.92 21.48
C THR A 181 -8.83 4.37 22.81
N ARG A 182 -8.36 3.81 23.94
CA ARG A 182 -8.87 4.13 25.27
C ARG A 182 -8.25 5.42 25.81
N GLU A 183 -7.01 5.71 25.42
CA GLU A 183 -6.33 6.96 25.69
C GLU A 183 -6.42 7.88 24.46
N HIS A 184 -6.69 9.16 24.68
CA HIS A 184 -6.69 10.17 23.64
C HIS A 184 -5.54 11.15 23.86
N ILE A 185 -4.52 11.07 23.01
CA ILE A 185 -3.38 11.98 23.00
C ILE A 185 -3.41 12.72 21.67
N ALA A 186 -3.58 14.05 21.70
CA ALA A 186 -3.63 14.85 20.50
C ALA A 186 -2.31 14.75 19.70
N VAL A 187 -2.44 14.68 18.37
CA VAL A 187 -1.28 14.76 17.47
C VAL A 187 -0.74 16.21 17.48
N GLN A 188 0.58 16.35 17.52
CA GLN A 188 1.25 17.66 17.47
C GLN A 188 1.60 18.01 16.03
N PHE A 189 1.22 19.19 15.55
CA PHE A 189 1.51 19.64 14.18
C PHE A 189 2.77 20.52 14.11
N PRO A 190 3.52 20.52 13.00
CA PRO A 190 3.39 19.62 11.85
C PRO A 190 3.78 18.17 12.19
N GLU A 191 3.17 17.22 11.49
CA GLU A 191 3.43 15.79 11.63
C GLU A 191 3.36 15.09 10.27
N ALA A 192 4.26 14.13 10.08
CA ALA A 192 4.27 13.25 8.92
C ALA A 192 3.81 11.84 9.31
N ILE A 193 3.18 11.16 8.37
CA ILE A 193 2.86 9.73 8.43
C ILE A 193 3.80 9.02 7.46
N LEU A 194 4.44 7.96 7.93
CA LEU A 194 5.25 7.06 7.13
C LEU A 194 4.52 5.72 6.97
N CYS A 195 4.55 5.15 5.77
CA CYS A 195 4.12 3.78 5.54
C CYS A 195 5.32 2.84 5.59
N VAL A 196 5.31 1.91 6.54
CA VAL A 196 6.40 0.96 6.77
C VAL A 196 5.91 -0.46 6.48
N GLU A 197 6.61 -1.16 5.61
CA GLU A 197 6.33 -2.53 5.22
C GLU A 197 7.35 -3.49 5.85
N ILE A 198 6.88 -4.61 6.36
CA ILE A 198 7.71 -5.70 6.89
C ILE A 198 7.52 -6.92 6.01
N TYR A 199 8.62 -7.55 5.63
CA TYR A 199 8.64 -8.73 4.79
C TYR A 199 9.08 -9.98 5.56
N HIS A 200 8.73 -11.14 5.00
CA HIS A 200 9.01 -12.43 5.60
C HIS A 200 10.52 -12.72 5.63
N TYR A 201 11.01 -13.23 6.76
CA TYR A 201 12.45 -13.45 6.99
C TYR A 201 13.10 -14.46 6.02
N LYS A 202 12.33 -15.46 5.56
CA LYS A 202 12.77 -16.44 4.54
C LYS A 202 12.36 -16.08 3.11
N LYS A 203 11.25 -15.36 2.95
CA LYS A 203 10.62 -15.07 1.65
C LYS A 203 10.56 -13.57 1.50
N THR A 204 11.70 -12.96 1.19
CA THR A 204 11.90 -11.51 1.21
C THR A 204 10.96 -10.73 0.27
N TRP A 205 10.33 -11.39 -0.69
CA TRP A 205 9.31 -10.80 -1.58
C TRP A 205 7.88 -10.86 -1.01
N THR A 206 7.65 -11.58 0.09
CA THR A 206 6.33 -11.72 0.71
C THR A 206 6.15 -10.72 1.85
N LYS A 207 5.31 -9.70 1.63
CA LYS A 207 4.93 -8.75 2.68
C LYS A 207 4.14 -9.47 3.77
N THR A 208 4.56 -9.32 5.02
CA THR A 208 3.87 -9.89 6.20
C THR A 208 3.07 -8.83 6.92
N GLN A 209 3.57 -7.60 7.05
CA GLN A 209 2.87 -6.54 7.78
C GLN A 209 3.07 -5.19 7.11
N GLU A 210 2.11 -4.29 7.30
CA GLU A 210 2.21 -2.88 6.91
C GLU A 210 1.67 -2.01 8.05
N PHE A 211 2.40 -0.95 8.33
CA PHE A 211 2.13 0.00 9.40
C PHE A 211 2.07 1.41 8.86
N LEU A 212 1.15 2.22 9.41
CA LEU A 212 1.30 3.68 9.40
C LEU A 212 1.87 4.10 10.75
N VAL A 213 2.96 4.86 10.71
CA VAL A 213 3.65 5.38 11.89
C VAL A 213 3.79 6.89 11.79
N LEU A 214 3.76 7.58 12.92
CA LEU A 214 4.01 9.03 12.95
C LEU A 214 5.52 9.31 12.92
N GLY A 215 5.93 10.42 12.33
CA GLY A 215 7.32 10.87 12.33
C GLY A 215 7.87 11.01 13.74
N ARG A 216 7.09 11.57 14.68
CA ARG A 216 7.50 11.72 16.08
C ARG A 216 7.34 10.46 16.94
N GLN A 217 6.87 9.35 16.38
CA GLN A 217 6.71 8.09 17.12
C GLN A 217 8.08 7.42 17.35
N PHE A 218 8.27 6.79 18.52
CA PHE A 218 9.49 6.04 18.79
C PHE A 218 9.54 4.74 17.98
N LEU A 219 10.74 4.33 17.56
CA LEU A 219 10.93 3.08 16.82
C LEU A 219 10.46 1.85 17.62
N THR A 220 10.60 1.90 18.94
CA THR A 220 10.17 0.83 19.84
C THR A 220 8.65 0.62 19.83
N GLU A 221 7.86 1.68 19.63
CA GLU A 221 6.39 1.57 19.55
C GLU A 221 5.98 0.73 18.32
N MET A 222 6.71 0.84 17.20
CA MET A 222 6.53 -0.04 16.06
C MET A 222 7.11 -1.44 16.31
N ARG A 223 8.33 -1.55 16.87
CA ARG A 223 8.97 -2.85 17.15
C ARG A 223 8.04 -3.78 17.92
N ASP A 224 7.38 -3.26 18.96
CA ASP A 224 6.51 -4.03 19.84
C ASP A 224 5.23 -4.55 19.15
N LYS A 225 4.94 -4.07 17.94
CA LYS A 225 3.79 -4.49 17.12
C LYS A 225 4.16 -5.38 15.95
N ILE A 226 5.45 -5.60 15.69
CA ILE A 226 5.90 -6.53 14.67
C ILE A 226 5.64 -7.95 15.17
N TYR A 227 4.73 -8.67 14.51
CA TYR A 227 4.54 -10.10 14.70
C TYR A 227 5.58 -10.89 13.92
N CYS A 228 6.25 -11.83 14.57
CA CYS A 228 7.06 -12.85 13.92
C CYS A 228 6.88 -14.19 14.61
N ILE A 229 6.72 -15.27 13.83
CA ILE A 229 6.57 -16.63 14.35
C ILE A 229 7.78 -17.07 15.18
N THR A 230 8.98 -16.58 14.86
CA THR A 230 10.21 -16.86 15.62
C THR A 230 10.09 -16.39 17.06
N ASP A 231 9.45 -15.24 17.32
CA ASP A 231 9.23 -14.76 18.70
C ASP A 231 8.37 -15.76 19.49
N GLU A 232 7.30 -16.27 18.88
CA GLU A 232 6.43 -17.24 19.52
C GLU A 232 7.14 -18.58 19.79
N ILE A 233 7.96 -19.05 18.84
CA ILE A 233 8.80 -20.25 19.00
C ILE A 233 9.79 -20.06 20.17
N MET A 234 10.49 -18.92 20.21
CA MET A 234 11.54 -18.68 21.21
C MET A 234 10.95 -18.45 22.61
N LYS A 235 9.79 -17.79 22.72
CA LYS A 235 9.03 -17.68 23.98
C LYS A 235 8.62 -19.04 24.51
N LYS A 236 8.02 -19.89 23.66
CA LYS A 236 7.57 -21.24 24.08
C LYS A 236 8.71 -22.15 24.51
N THR A 237 9.85 -22.06 23.84
CA THR A 237 11.04 -22.87 24.17
C THR A 237 11.85 -22.31 25.34
N GLY A 238 11.46 -21.17 25.91
CA GLY A 238 12.18 -20.50 27.00
C GLY A 238 13.55 -19.95 26.59
N LYS A 239 13.82 -19.83 25.28
CA LYS A 239 15.09 -19.36 24.70
C LYS A 239 14.97 -17.97 24.09
N ASN A 240 13.98 -17.20 24.53
CA ASN A 240 13.70 -15.86 24.05
C ASN A 240 14.89 -14.92 24.26
N ASP A 241 15.43 -14.38 23.16
CA ASP A 241 16.45 -13.33 23.19
C ASP A 241 15.76 -11.96 23.00
N PRO A 242 15.79 -11.06 24.00
CA PRO A 242 15.15 -9.75 23.88
C PRO A 242 15.89 -8.79 22.93
N SER A 243 17.09 -9.17 22.49
CA SER A 243 17.98 -8.36 21.66
C SER A 243 17.44 -8.21 20.24
N GLY A 244 17.64 -7.03 19.67
CA GLY A 244 17.33 -6.77 18.28
C GLY A 244 17.70 -5.36 17.87
N PHE A 245 17.78 -5.12 16.56
CA PHE A 245 18.09 -3.81 16.02
C PHE A 245 17.39 -3.55 14.69
N PHE A 246 17.18 -2.28 14.39
CA PHE A 246 16.94 -1.81 13.03
C PHE A 246 18.26 -1.28 12.47
N LEU A 247 18.62 -1.65 11.24
CA LEU A 247 19.69 -1.02 10.49
C LEU A 247 19.05 -0.21 9.36
N VAL A 248 19.10 1.11 9.51
CA VAL A 248 18.58 2.08 8.55
C VAL A 248 19.75 2.91 8.06
N GLU A 249 20.03 2.86 6.76
CA GLU A 249 21.25 3.40 6.15
C GLU A 249 22.51 2.88 6.87
N ASP A 250 23.30 3.75 7.48
CA ASP A 250 24.52 3.47 8.22
C ASP A 250 24.29 3.47 9.75
N VAL A 251 23.04 3.33 10.21
CA VAL A 251 22.69 3.49 11.63
C VAL A 251 22.08 2.23 12.21
N PHE A 252 22.79 1.62 13.16
CA PHE A 252 22.29 0.55 14.02
C PHE A 252 21.48 1.14 15.18
N CYS A 253 20.17 0.94 15.15
CA CYS A 253 19.24 1.29 16.21
C CYS A 253 19.04 0.06 17.11
N ASN A 254 19.91 -0.12 18.10
CA ASN A 254 19.87 -1.28 18.99
C ASN A 254 18.83 -1.10 20.10
N ASP A 255 18.06 -2.16 20.38
CA ASP A 255 17.12 -2.17 21.49
C ASP A 255 17.81 -2.60 22.80
N PHE A 256 18.03 -1.63 23.69
CA PHE A 256 18.63 -1.86 25.00
C PHE A 256 17.62 -1.70 26.15
N ARG A 257 16.32 -1.89 25.90
CA ARG A 257 15.30 -1.78 26.94
C ARG A 257 15.41 -2.91 27.98
N HIS A 258 15.86 -4.09 27.56
CA HIS A 258 16.05 -5.22 28.47
C HIS A 258 17.49 -5.28 28.99
N PRO A 259 17.73 -5.49 30.31
CA PRO A 259 19.09 -5.55 30.86
C PRO A 259 19.97 -6.66 30.28
N SER A 260 19.37 -7.76 29.81
CA SER A 260 20.08 -8.87 29.16
C SER A 260 20.22 -8.73 27.64
N ALA A 261 19.86 -7.57 27.08
CA ALA A 261 19.98 -7.34 25.64
C ALA A 261 21.47 -7.28 25.24
N THR A 262 21.83 -8.10 24.26
CA THR A 262 23.14 -8.16 23.65
C THR A 262 23.22 -7.16 22.50
N ASP A 263 24.34 -6.44 22.42
CA ASP A 263 24.61 -5.56 21.29
C ASP A 263 25.04 -6.38 20.06
N TYR A 264 24.09 -6.65 19.16
CA TYR A 264 24.37 -7.34 17.90
C TYR A 264 25.22 -6.53 16.91
N SER A 265 25.25 -5.20 17.05
CA SER A 265 26.06 -4.35 16.17
C SER A 265 27.54 -4.42 16.51
N LYS A 266 27.89 -4.67 17.78
CA LYS A 266 29.28 -4.66 18.25
C LYS A 266 30.19 -5.64 17.49
N PRO A 267 29.88 -6.94 17.36
CA PRO A 267 30.72 -7.86 16.58
C PRO A 267 30.90 -7.44 15.11
N ILE A 268 29.89 -6.78 14.52
CA ILE A 268 29.93 -6.29 13.15
C ILE A 268 30.88 -5.09 13.04
N LEU A 269 30.79 -4.15 13.99
CA LEU A 269 31.65 -2.96 14.04
C LEU A 269 33.10 -3.33 14.35
N ASP A 270 33.33 -4.25 15.29
CA ASP A 270 34.65 -4.78 15.61
C ASP A 270 35.26 -5.42 14.36
N TRP A 271 34.51 -6.24 13.60
CA TRP A 271 34.97 -6.82 12.33
C TRP A 271 35.28 -5.75 11.27
N LEU A 272 34.45 -4.70 11.13
CA LEU A 272 34.71 -3.60 10.21
C LEU A 272 36.00 -2.84 10.54
N GLN A 273 36.37 -2.79 11.82
CA GLN A 273 37.60 -2.14 12.30
C GLN A 273 38.83 -3.05 12.11
N ASP A 274 38.74 -4.31 12.55
CA ASP A 274 39.85 -5.26 12.57
C ASP A 274 40.20 -5.77 11.15
N SER A 275 39.19 -5.98 10.32
CA SER A 275 39.31 -6.51 8.96
C SER A 275 39.04 -5.45 7.88
N ARG A 276 39.54 -4.22 8.07
CA ARG A 276 39.22 -3.07 7.20
C ARG A 276 39.46 -3.34 5.71
N SER A 277 40.57 -3.97 5.34
CA SER A 277 40.89 -4.25 3.93
C SER A 277 39.88 -5.21 3.29
N GLU A 278 39.52 -6.28 4.00
CA GLU A 278 38.52 -7.25 3.57
C GLU A 278 37.13 -6.60 3.47
N ALA A 279 36.80 -5.73 4.41
CA ALA A 279 35.54 -5.00 4.40
C ALA A 279 35.42 -4.06 3.19
N VAL A 280 36.50 -3.32 2.84
CA VAL A 280 36.52 -2.46 1.65
C VAL A 280 36.35 -3.29 0.39
N GLU A 281 37.05 -4.41 0.24
CA GLU A 281 36.93 -5.29 -0.93
C GLU A 281 35.50 -5.83 -1.10
N LYS A 282 34.89 -6.29 -0.01
CA LYS A 282 33.48 -6.73 0.01
C LYS A 282 32.53 -5.58 -0.35
N TRP A 283 32.76 -4.39 0.21
CA TRP A 283 31.93 -3.21 -0.06
C TRP A 283 32.02 -2.77 -1.52
N GLU A 284 33.23 -2.71 -2.09
CA GLU A 284 33.44 -2.38 -3.50
C GLU A 284 32.72 -3.38 -4.42
N SER A 285 32.74 -4.66 -4.05
CA SER A 285 32.04 -5.72 -4.78
C SER A 285 30.51 -5.53 -4.74
N ILE A 286 29.96 -5.16 -3.59
CA ILE A 286 28.52 -4.88 -3.42
C ILE A 286 28.12 -3.60 -4.17
N ALA A 287 28.87 -2.51 -3.97
CA ALA A 287 28.55 -1.19 -4.52
C ALA A 287 28.68 -1.13 -6.05
N SER A 288 29.57 -1.93 -6.63
CA SER A 288 29.74 -2.01 -8.09
C SER A 288 28.70 -2.91 -8.76
N GLY A 289 27.92 -3.68 -8.00
CA GLY A 289 27.11 -4.79 -8.52
C GLY A 289 27.97 -5.88 -9.17
N GLU A 290 27.34 -6.99 -9.58
CA GLU A 290 27.98 -8.03 -10.39
C GLU A 290 28.20 -7.55 -11.85
N LEU A 291 28.98 -6.48 -12.04
CA LEU A 291 29.38 -6.04 -13.38
C LEU A 291 30.51 -6.95 -13.90
N PRO A 292 30.40 -7.52 -15.11
CA PRO A 292 31.46 -8.30 -15.73
C PRO A 292 32.76 -7.50 -15.78
N GLN A 293 33.90 -8.11 -15.40
CA GLN A 293 35.23 -7.48 -15.33
C GLN A 293 35.60 -6.61 -16.56
N LYS A 294 35.08 -6.92 -17.75
CA LYS A 294 35.32 -6.16 -18.99
C LYS A 294 34.68 -4.77 -19.01
N GLN A 295 33.60 -4.51 -18.26
CA GLN A 295 32.96 -3.19 -18.19
C GLN A 295 33.59 -2.28 -17.11
N LYS A 296 34.26 -2.86 -16.10
CA LYS A 296 35.00 -2.12 -15.06
C LYS A 296 36.15 -1.28 -15.62
N ALA A 297 36.79 -1.74 -16.70
CA ALA A 297 37.90 -1.03 -17.34
C ALA A 297 37.49 0.23 -18.12
N LEU A 298 36.20 0.38 -18.47
CA LEU A 298 35.73 1.44 -19.37
C LEU A 298 35.12 2.65 -18.65
N PHE A 299 34.50 2.47 -17.48
CA PHE A 299 33.75 3.54 -16.81
C PHE A 299 34.41 4.14 -15.57
N GLY A 300 35.45 3.49 -15.03
CA GLY A 300 36.07 3.88 -13.75
C GLY A 300 35.11 3.74 -12.56
N SER A 301 35.63 3.38 -11.39
CA SER A 301 34.83 3.40 -10.16
C SER A 301 34.51 4.85 -9.79
N LYS A 302 33.25 5.28 -9.98
CA LYS A 302 32.76 6.59 -9.49
C LYS A 302 32.53 6.62 -7.97
N ILE A 303 32.63 5.47 -7.30
CA ILE A 303 32.46 5.31 -5.86
C ILE A 303 33.86 5.16 -5.27
N GLY A 304 34.29 6.12 -4.47
CA GLY A 304 35.57 6.02 -3.76
C GLY A 304 35.56 4.84 -2.76
N PRO A 305 36.73 4.37 -2.30
CA PRO A 305 36.89 3.20 -1.42
C PRO A 305 36.41 3.44 0.02
N GLN A 306 35.49 4.39 0.24
CA GLN A 306 35.07 4.78 1.58
C GLN A 306 33.90 3.90 2.03
N LEU A 307 34.16 3.09 3.05
CA LEU A 307 33.15 2.35 3.78
C LEU A 307 32.11 3.30 4.38
N PRO A 308 30.83 2.89 4.45
CA PRO A 308 29.84 3.63 5.21
C PRO A 308 30.28 3.84 6.65
N HIS A 309 29.97 5.01 7.21
CA HIS A 309 30.33 5.33 8.58
C HIS A 309 29.26 4.80 9.54
N PHE A 310 29.35 3.49 9.81
CA PHE A 310 28.38 2.85 10.70
C PHE A 310 28.44 3.40 12.12
N LYS A 311 27.28 3.73 12.67
CA LYS A 311 27.13 4.22 14.05
C LYS A 311 26.00 3.52 14.78
N THR A 312 26.04 3.57 16.10
CA THR A 312 25.05 2.96 16.98
C THR A 312 24.25 4.02 17.73
N ILE A 313 22.95 3.79 17.86
CA ILE A 313 22.03 4.60 18.67
C ILE A 313 21.08 3.70 19.45
N GLN A 314 20.50 4.25 20.52
CA GLN A 314 19.56 3.55 21.39
C GLN A 314 18.14 3.66 20.83
N MET A 315 17.54 2.54 20.43
CA MET A 315 16.21 2.50 19.79
C MET A 315 15.12 3.18 20.63
N GLN A 316 15.17 3.02 21.96
CA GLN A 316 14.20 3.59 22.90
C GLN A 316 14.25 5.13 23.03
N LYS A 317 15.26 5.78 22.45
CA LYS A 317 15.39 7.25 22.41
C LYS A 317 15.29 7.80 20.99
N THR A 318 15.04 6.95 19.99
CA THR A 318 15.04 7.31 18.57
C THR A 318 13.63 7.32 18.03
N ARG A 319 13.25 8.40 17.34
CA ARG A 319 12.01 8.55 16.61
C ARG A 319 12.23 8.40 15.10
N PHE A 320 11.17 8.16 14.34
CA PHE A 320 11.26 8.10 12.88
C PHE A 320 11.80 9.40 12.26
N CYS A 321 11.44 10.56 12.84
CA CYS A 321 11.93 11.87 12.40
C CYS A 321 13.42 12.11 12.65
N ASP A 322 14.04 11.33 13.53
CA ASP A 322 15.48 11.45 13.84
C ASP A 322 16.34 10.71 12.81
N LEU A 323 15.74 9.78 12.05
CA LEU A 323 16.42 8.93 11.06
C LEU A 323 16.58 9.63 9.71
N ARG A 324 17.66 9.25 9.00
CA ARG A 324 17.81 9.51 7.56
C ARG A 324 17.51 8.23 6.81
N PHE A 325 16.71 8.33 5.76
CA PHE A 325 16.32 7.19 4.94
C PHE A 325 15.98 7.63 3.51
N ARG A 326 15.91 6.67 2.61
CA ARG A 326 15.43 6.77 1.24
C ARG A 326 14.10 6.04 1.16
N LEU A 327 13.08 6.73 0.65
CA LEU A 327 11.79 6.10 0.42
C LEU A 327 11.93 4.97 -0.62
N GLY A 328 11.29 3.84 -0.39
CA GLY A 328 11.39 2.64 -1.23
C GLY A 328 12.68 1.82 -1.03
N ALA A 329 13.65 2.28 -0.25
CA ALA A 329 14.84 1.48 0.05
C ALA A 329 14.55 0.38 1.09
N GLY A 330 15.26 -0.74 0.93
CA GLY A 330 15.24 -1.87 1.86
C GLY A 330 16.19 -1.67 3.04
N TYR A 331 15.67 -1.85 4.24
CA TYR A 331 16.35 -1.81 5.53
C TYR A 331 16.23 -3.15 6.24
N LEU A 332 17.00 -3.32 7.32
CA LEU A 332 17.06 -4.58 8.04
C LEU A 332 16.48 -4.43 9.45
N TYR A 333 15.59 -5.35 9.82
CA TYR A 333 15.23 -5.63 11.21
C TYR A 333 15.77 -7.01 11.59
N CYS A 334 16.60 -7.08 12.64
CA CYS A 334 17.16 -8.34 13.12
C CYS A 334 16.75 -8.55 14.58
N HIS A 335 16.28 -9.76 14.90
CA HIS A 335 15.87 -10.15 16.25
C HIS A 335 16.04 -11.67 16.44
N GLN A 336 15.94 -12.16 17.69
CA GLN A 336 16.08 -13.59 18.02
C GLN A 336 17.36 -14.23 17.43
N GLY A 337 18.48 -13.51 17.48
CA GLY A 337 19.77 -13.94 16.92
C GLY A 337 19.89 -13.65 15.43
N ASP A 338 19.27 -14.49 14.59
CA ASP A 338 19.48 -14.48 13.13
C ASP A 338 18.19 -14.22 12.31
N CYS A 339 17.07 -13.91 12.96
CA CYS A 339 15.82 -13.65 12.28
C CYS A 339 15.85 -12.25 11.65
N LYS A 340 16.13 -12.23 10.34
CA LYS A 340 16.33 -11.01 9.54
C LYS A 340 15.12 -10.71 8.66
N HIS A 341 14.45 -9.61 8.92
CA HIS A 341 13.34 -9.11 8.13
C HIS A 341 13.77 -7.92 7.29
N LEU A 342 13.31 -7.89 6.04
CA LEU A 342 13.38 -6.69 5.21
C LEU A 342 12.29 -5.71 5.65
N VAL A 343 12.69 -4.47 5.92
CA VAL A 343 11.83 -3.35 6.30
C VAL A 343 11.92 -2.30 5.20
N VAL A 344 10.78 -1.85 4.66
CA VAL A 344 10.77 -0.82 3.61
C VAL A 344 9.95 0.35 4.11
N ILE A 345 10.55 1.54 4.13
CA ILE A 345 9.78 2.78 4.31
C ILE A 345 9.27 3.16 2.93
N ARG A 346 8.06 2.73 2.59
CA ARG A 346 7.51 2.81 1.24
C ARG A 346 7.27 4.26 0.81
N ASP A 347 6.57 5.01 1.65
CA ASP A 347 6.16 6.37 1.37
C ASP A 347 6.03 7.21 2.65
N MET A 348 5.93 8.53 2.47
CA MET A 348 5.76 9.51 3.55
C MET A 348 4.86 10.65 3.06
N ARG A 349 3.96 11.12 3.93
CA ARG A 349 3.05 12.25 3.64
C ARG A 349 2.75 13.08 4.88
N MET A 350 2.24 14.29 4.68
CA MET A 350 1.66 15.05 5.78
C MET A 350 0.39 14.38 6.30
N ILE A 351 0.15 14.48 7.61
CA ILE A 351 -1.11 14.04 8.21
C ILE A 351 -2.29 14.84 7.63
N HIS A 352 -3.38 14.15 7.30
CA HIS A 352 -4.61 14.72 6.75
C HIS A 352 -5.67 14.83 7.87
N PRO A 353 -6.63 15.78 7.82
CA PRO A 353 -7.69 15.87 8.83
C PRO A 353 -8.54 14.60 8.99
N GLU A 354 -8.68 13.81 7.93
CA GLU A 354 -9.39 12.51 7.96
C GLU A 354 -8.55 11.36 8.53
N ASP A 355 -7.24 11.56 8.76
CA ASP A 355 -6.45 10.60 9.52
C ASP A 355 -6.88 10.58 10.99
N VAL A 356 -6.44 9.53 11.68
CA VAL A 356 -6.67 9.37 13.10
C VAL A 356 -5.94 10.47 13.87
N GLN A 357 -6.66 11.42 14.43
CA GLN A 357 -6.08 12.54 15.19
C GLN A 357 -5.70 12.17 16.63
N ASN A 358 -5.40 10.89 16.88
CA ASN A 358 -5.00 10.37 18.19
C ASN A 358 -3.64 9.68 18.08
N ARG A 359 -2.59 10.27 18.65
CA ARG A 359 -1.22 9.73 18.70
C ARG A 359 -1.20 8.32 19.32
N ALA A 360 -2.00 8.06 20.35
CA ALA A 360 -2.03 6.76 21.03
C ALA A 360 -2.55 5.61 20.15
N ALA A 361 -3.30 5.94 19.09
CA ALA A 361 -3.80 4.93 18.16
C ALA A 361 -2.70 4.33 17.27
N TYR A 362 -1.64 5.09 17.00
CA TYR A 362 -0.49 4.67 16.19
C TYR A 362 0.46 3.76 17.00
N PRO A 363 1.19 2.84 16.36
CA PRO A 363 1.20 2.56 14.93
C PRO A 363 -0.09 1.88 14.48
N LEU A 364 -0.62 2.25 13.30
CA LEU A 364 -1.83 1.64 12.75
C LEU A 364 -1.43 0.45 11.88
N ILE A 365 -2.01 -0.72 12.10
CA ILE A 365 -1.74 -1.90 11.27
C ILE A 365 -2.71 -1.87 10.09
N THR A 366 -2.19 -1.59 8.89
CA THR A 366 -2.98 -1.46 7.67
C THR A 366 -3.05 -2.76 6.87
N PHE A 367 -2.06 -3.63 7.03
CA PHE A 367 -2.06 -4.96 6.44
C PHE A 367 -1.41 -5.97 7.39
N GLN A 368 -2.06 -7.12 7.54
CA GLN A 368 -1.50 -8.33 8.12
C GLN A 368 -2.30 -9.51 7.54
N PRO A 369 -1.65 -10.58 7.03
CA PRO A 369 -2.36 -11.73 6.51
C PRO A 369 -3.14 -12.38 7.65
N LYS A 370 -4.39 -12.76 7.37
CA LYS A 370 -5.17 -13.56 8.31
C LYS A 370 -4.53 -14.94 8.41
N LEU A 371 -4.09 -15.31 9.62
CA LEU A 371 -3.56 -16.63 9.91
C LEU A 371 -4.60 -17.69 9.50
N ARG A 372 -4.19 -18.62 8.64
CA ARG A 372 -5.00 -19.78 8.28
C ARG A 372 -4.55 -20.94 9.15
N PHE A 373 -5.37 -21.27 10.14
CA PHE A 373 -5.07 -22.36 11.04
C PHE A 373 -5.29 -23.72 10.36
N GLN A 374 -4.28 -24.59 10.41
CA GLN A 374 -4.45 -26.01 10.10
C GLN A 374 -5.42 -26.61 11.12
N LYS A 375 -6.50 -27.23 10.64
CA LYS A 375 -7.41 -27.97 11.50
C LYS A 375 -6.84 -29.34 11.85
N CYS A 376 -7.20 -29.87 13.00
CA CYS A 376 -6.87 -31.23 13.39
C CYS A 376 -7.32 -32.22 12.32
N SER A 377 -6.43 -33.10 11.89
CA SER A 377 -6.70 -34.15 10.89
C SER A 377 -7.75 -35.16 11.34
N VAL A 378 -7.96 -35.36 12.65
CA VAL A 378 -8.95 -36.29 13.20
C VAL A 378 -10.34 -35.65 13.28
N CYS A 379 -10.53 -34.62 14.11
CA CYS A 379 -11.85 -34.04 14.32
C CYS A 379 -12.26 -33.04 13.22
N LYS A 380 -11.31 -32.50 12.46
CA LYS A 380 -11.50 -31.43 11.45
C LYS A 380 -12.25 -30.18 11.99
N ILE A 381 -12.32 -30.02 13.31
CA ILE A 381 -13.03 -28.94 14.00
C ILE A 381 -12.02 -27.96 14.63
N PHE A 382 -11.22 -28.45 15.58
CA PHE A 382 -10.30 -27.62 16.36
C PHE A 382 -8.98 -27.37 15.64
N LYS A 383 -8.29 -26.27 16.00
CA LYS A 383 -6.94 -25.97 15.51
C LYS A 383 -5.94 -27.05 15.94
N ALA A 384 -5.02 -27.39 15.06
CA ALA A 384 -3.94 -28.30 15.38
C ALA A 384 -2.89 -27.60 16.24
N VAL A 385 -2.42 -28.28 17.28
CA VAL A 385 -1.36 -27.79 18.19
C VAL A 385 -0.20 -28.77 18.30
N LYS A 386 -0.38 -30.00 17.80
CA LYS A 386 0.63 -31.05 17.76
C LYS A 386 0.70 -31.64 16.35
N VAL A 387 1.89 -32.05 15.94
CA VAL A 387 2.12 -32.82 14.73
C VAL A 387 2.90 -34.08 15.08
N THR A 388 2.42 -35.23 14.64
CA THR A 388 3.14 -36.49 14.78
C THR A 388 3.71 -36.92 13.42
N VAL A 389 4.89 -37.54 13.46
CA VAL A 389 5.57 -38.11 12.30
C VAL A 389 5.87 -39.56 12.60
N ASP A 390 5.61 -40.42 11.62
CA ASP A 390 5.78 -41.89 11.70
C ASP A 390 4.92 -42.54 12.80
N ASP A 391 3.78 -41.94 13.09
CA ASP A 391 2.80 -42.43 14.05
C ASP A 391 1.92 -43.54 13.43
N LYS A 392 2.09 -44.76 13.93
CA LYS A 392 1.44 -45.96 13.41
C LYS A 392 -0.09 -45.94 13.49
N TRP A 393 -0.68 -45.18 14.42
CA TRP A 393 -2.13 -45.10 14.59
C TRP A 393 -2.73 -43.81 14.00
N ALA A 394 -1.89 -42.90 13.51
CA ALA A 394 -2.36 -41.72 12.81
C ALA A 394 -2.91 -42.07 11.41
N ALA A 395 -3.89 -41.28 10.96
CA ALA A 395 -4.52 -41.46 9.65
C ALA A 395 -3.66 -40.94 8.47
N GLU A 396 -2.73 -40.03 8.75
CA GLU A 396 -1.88 -39.34 7.77
C GLU A 396 -0.44 -39.29 8.32
N ASN A 397 0.57 -39.03 7.49
CA ASN A 397 1.95 -38.80 7.94
C ASN A 397 2.57 -37.64 7.12
N PRO A 398 2.91 -36.50 7.73
CA PRO A 398 2.68 -36.11 9.12
C PRO A 398 1.18 -35.91 9.44
N CYS A 399 0.76 -36.16 10.69
CA CYS A 399 -0.62 -35.98 11.14
C CYS A 399 -0.75 -34.82 12.14
N TYR A 400 -1.77 -33.98 11.95
CA TYR A 400 -2.00 -32.79 12.77
C TYR A 400 -3.11 -33.03 13.80
N PHE A 401 -2.85 -32.78 15.08
CA PHE A 401 -3.80 -33.01 16.16
C PHE A 401 -4.12 -31.74 16.93
N CYS A 402 -5.38 -31.59 17.33
CA CYS A 402 -5.70 -30.73 18.47
C CYS A 402 -5.33 -31.45 19.78
N GLU A 403 -5.23 -30.71 20.88
CA GLU A 403 -4.78 -31.26 22.17
C GLU A 403 -5.61 -32.47 22.62
N LEU A 404 -6.94 -32.36 22.48
CA LEU A 404 -7.89 -33.42 22.87
C LEU A 404 -7.72 -34.68 22.03
N CYS A 405 -7.69 -34.56 20.70
CA CYS A 405 -7.55 -35.72 19.81
C CYS A 405 -6.18 -36.39 19.98
N TYR A 406 -5.13 -35.60 20.21
CA TYR A 406 -3.82 -36.16 20.52
C TYR A 406 -3.87 -36.97 21.81
N TYR A 407 -4.41 -36.42 22.90
CA TYR A 407 -4.47 -37.10 24.19
C TYR A 407 -5.32 -38.37 24.12
N MET A 408 -6.50 -38.32 23.50
CA MET A 408 -7.38 -39.49 23.36
C MET A 408 -6.77 -40.65 22.58
N LEU A 409 -5.91 -40.37 21.60
CA LEU A 409 -5.26 -41.41 20.80
C LEU A 409 -4.03 -42.01 21.49
N HIS A 410 -3.26 -41.19 22.20
CA HIS A 410 -1.94 -41.59 22.68
C HIS A 410 -1.88 -41.91 24.18
N TYR A 411 -2.88 -41.50 24.98
CA TYR A 411 -2.85 -41.65 26.45
C TYR A 411 -4.05 -42.44 26.97
N VAL A 412 -3.78 -43.32 27.94
CA VAL A 412 -4.80 -43.98 28.77
C VAL A 412 -4.37 -43.84 30.23
N ASP A 413 -5.28 -43.36 31.09
CA ASP A 413 -5.02 -43.09 32.52
C ASP A 413 -3.77 -42.22 32.76
N GLY A 414 -3.50 -41.28 31.84
CA GLY A 414 -2.32 -40.39 31.90
C GLY A 414 -1.00 -41.03 31.48
N SER A 415 -1.01 -42.31 31.11
CA SER A 415 0.17 -43.03 30.62
C SER A 415 0.18 -43.10 29.10
N LEU A 416 1.32 -42.84 28.49
CA LEU A 416 1.53 -42.92 27.05
C LEU A 416 1.45 -44.39 26.60
N LEU A 417 0.65 -44.70 25.59
CA LEU A 417 0.40 -46.06 25.11
C LEU A 417 1.58 -46.64 24.31
N TYR A 418 2.28 -45.78 23.56
CA TYR A 418 3.41 -46.13 22.71
C TYR A 418 4.26 -44.88 22.44
N ASP A 419 5.54 -45.05 22.12
CA ASP A 419 6.53 -43.97 21.97
C ASP A 419 7.40 -44.11 20.70
N ASP A 420 7.04 -45.00 19.78
CA ASP A 420 7.74 -45.27 18.52
C ASP A 420 7.48 -44.23 17.42
N PHE A 421 7.20 -42.98 17.78
CA PHE A 421 6.92 -41.88 16.85
C PHE A 421 7.49 -40.55 17.37
N SER A 422 7.66 -39.59 16.47
CA SER A 422 8.09 -38.25 16.83
C SER A 422 6.88 -37.32 16.98
N VAL A 423 6.83 -36.57 18.08
CA VAL A 423 5.82 -35.53 18.31
C VAL A 423 6.47 -34.15 18.42
N TYR A 424 5.89 -33.18 17.72
CA TYR A 424 6.31 -31.79 17.77
C TYR A 424 5.13 -30.88 18.07
N GLU A 425 5.39 -29.77 18.77
CA GLU A 425 4.42 -28.69 18.83
C GLU A 425 4.24 -28.06 17.46
N TYR A 426 2.99 -27.89 17.05
CA TYR A 426 2.65 -27.23 15.81
C TYR A 426 2.25 -25.78 16.07
N LEU A 427 3.00 -24.87 15.44
CA LEU A 427 2.75 -23.44 15.46
C LEU A 427 2.29 -22.99 14.07
N HIS A 428 1.26 -22.16 14.05
CA HIS A 428 0.66 -21.68 12.81
C HIS A 428 1.41 -20.46 12.28
N GLU A 429 1.88 -20.55 11.04
CA GLU A 429 2.54 -19.46 10.31
C GLU A 429 1.55 -18.55 9.58
#